data_AF-A0A0S8KI45-F1
#
_entry.id   AF-A0A0S8KI45-F1
#
_cell.length_a   1.000
_cell.length_b   1.000
_cell.length_c   1.000
_cell.angle_alpha   90.00
_cell.angle_beta   90.00
_cell.angle_gamma   90.00
#
_symmetry.space_group_name_H-M   'P 1'
#
loop_
_entity.id
_entity.type
_entity.pdbx_description
1 polymer ?
#
loop_
_entity_poly.entity_id
_entity_poly.type
_entity_poly.pdbx_seq_one_letter_code
_entity_poly.pdbx_strand_id
1 'polypeptide(L)'
;MVDLPTDDRLTIRDLQAFHRELDEAKGFDRDLFRNLTYLMAELGEAVRAARQFERVRGLPEEDEAKDHLGEELADCLAYVLKLANYAGVDLQACYTKKMKQNLERTWRKADGST
;
A
#
# COMPACT_ATOMS: atom_id res chain seq x y z
N MET A 1 13.00 13.52 -16.15
CA MET A 1 12.34 13.96 -14.91
C MET A 1 11.07 13.13 -14.82
N VAL A 2 10.83 12.41 -13.74
CA VAL A 2 9.59 11.64 -13.54
C VAL A 2 8.66 12.54 -12.74
N ASP A 3 7.48 12.84 -13.29
CA ASP A 3 6.52 13.75 -12.67
C ASP A 3 5.56 12.98 -11.76
N LEU A 4 5.11 13.62 -10.68
CA LEU A 4 4.12 13.02 -9.79
C LEU A 4 2.75 12.94 -10.47
N PRO A 5 2.02 11.82 -10.35
CA PRO A 5 0.66 11.73 -10.83
C PRO A 5 -0.27 12.64 -10.01
N THR A 6 -1.13 13.43 -10.67
CA THR A 6 -1.96 14.48 -10.03
C THR A 6 -3.46 14.39 -10.37
N ASP A 7 -3.91 13.37 -11.10
CA ASP A 7 -5.32 13.17 -11.44
C ASP A 7 -6.07 12.48 -10.28
N ASP A 8 -7.21 13.02 -9.86
CA ASP A 8 -8.07 12.39 -8.84
C ASP A 8 -8.69 11.05 -9.30
N ARG A 9 -8.52 10.68 -10.58
CA ARG A 9 -9.00 9.42 -11.17
C ARG A 9 -7.89 8.40 -11.44
N LEU A 10 -6.75 8.52 -10.76
CA LEU A 10 -5.64 7.58 -10.91
C LEU A 10 -6.06 6.13 -10.69
N THR A 11 -5.72 5.29 -11.66
CA THR A 11 -5.90 3.86 -11.57
C THR A 11 -4.67 3.18 -10.94
N ILE A 12 -4.82 1.96 -10.44
CA ILE A 12 -3.67 1.17 -9.96
C ILE A 12 -2.65 0.97 -11.08
N ARG A 13 -3.10 0.86 -12.35
CA ARG A 13 -2.19 0.73 -13.49
C ARG A 13 -1.37 2.00 -13.72
N ASP A 14 -1.95 3.17 -13.50
CA ASP A 14 -1.22 4.44 -13.63
C ASP A 14 -0.14 4.55 -12.55
N LEU A 15 -0.47 4.14 -11.32
CA LEU A 15 0.52 4.07 -10.23
C LEU A 15 1.60 3.02 -10.49
N GLN A 16 1.25 1.85 -11.05
CA GLN A 16 2.23 0.86 -11.50
C GLN A 16 3.13 1.42 -12.60
N ALA A 17 2.60 2.18 -13.56
CA ALA A 17 3.39 2.82 -14.60
C ALA A 17 4.36 3.86 -14.02
N PHE A 18 3.89 4.72 -13.13
CA PHE A 18 4.72 5.70 -12.43
C PHE A 18 5.91 5.04 -11.70
N HIS A 19 5.66 4.00 -10.88
CA HIS A 19 6.75 3.34 -10.16
C HIS A 19 7.74 2.63 -11.09
N ARG A 20 7.28 2.10 -12.21
CA ARG A 20 8.17 1.49 -13.22
C ARG A 20 9.12 2.53 -13.80
N GLU A 21 8.60 3.69 -14.20
CA GLU A 21 9.41 4.80 -14.73
C GLU A 21 10.36 5.35 -13.67
N LEU A 22 9.91 5.47 -12.42
CA LEU A 22 10.73 5.93 -11.30
C LEU A 22 11.89 4.98 -11.03
N ASP A 23 11.63 3.67 -10.95
CA ASP A 23 12.65 2.66 -10.71
C ASP A 23 13.66 2.59 -11.88
N GLU A 24 13.21 2.76 -13.12
CA GLU A 24 14.06 2.89 -14.32
C GLU A 24 14.96 4.13 -14.25
N ALA A 25 14.38 5.30 -13.97
CA ALA A 25 15.11 6.56 -13.94
C ALA A 25 16.14 6.63 -12.80
N LYS A 26 15.88 5.97 -11.67
CA LYS A 26 16.76 5.96 -10.50
C LYS A 26 17.72 4.77 -10.45
N GLY A 27 17.57 3.80 -11.35
CA GLY A 27 18.38 2.58 -11.33
C GLY A 27 18.16 1.77 -10.05
N PHE A 28 16.92 1.77 -9.52
CA PHE A 28 16.62 1.04 -8.31
C PHE A 28 16.68 -0.46 -8.53
N ASP A 29 17.11 -1.15 -7.49
CA ASP A 29 17.15 -2.60 -7.48
C ASP A 29 15.74 -3.21 -7.52
N ARG A 30 15.60 -4.24 -8.35
CA ARG A 30 14.33 -4.95 -8.62
C ARG A 30 14.33 -6.38 -8.11
N ASP A 31 15.29 -6.74 -7.24
CA ASP A 31 15.27 -8.04 -6.60
C ASP A 31 13.99 -8.18 -5.75
N LEU A 32 13.17 -9.16 -6.12
CA LEU A 32 11.84 -9.33 -5.54
C LEU A 32 11.92 -9.64 -4.04
N PHE A 33 12.87 -10.49 -3.63
CA PHE A 33 12.99 -10.93 -2.24
C PHE A 33 13.46 -9.80 -1.33
N ARG A 34 14.48 -9.04 -1.75
CA ARG A 34 14.95 -7.87 -1.01
C ARG A 34 13.85 -6.81 -0.90
N ASN A 35 13.12 -6.53 -1.97
CA ASN A 35 12.03 -5.55 -1.91
C ASN A 35 10.85 -6.02 -1.03
N LEU A 36 10.64 -7.34 -0.89
CA LEU A 36 9.71 -7.87 0.13
C LEU A 36 10.20 -7.58 1.56
N THR A 37 11.51 -7.61 1.82
CA THR A 37 12.03 -7.22 3.14
C THR A 37 11.84 -5.73 3.44
N TYR A 38 11.92 -4.87 2.41
CA TYR A 38 11.61 -3.46 2.59
C TYR A 38 10.13 -3.23 2.86
N LEU A 39 9.22 -3.91 2.15
CA LEU A 39 7.79 -3.88 2.49
C LEU A 39 7.53 -4.29 3.95
N MET A 40 8.22 -5.31 4.46
CA MET A 40 8.10 -5.71 5.86
C MET A 40 8.57 -4.64 6.84
N ALA A 41 9.57 -3.84 6.46
CA ALA A 41 10.03 -2.71 7.26
C ALA A 41 8.97 -1.59 7.29
N GLU A 42 8.43 -1.20 6.13
CA GLU A 42 7.38 -0.15 6.06
C GLU A 42 6.11 -0.57 6.81
N LEU A 43 5.74 -1.85 6.75
CA LEU A 43 4.63 -2.37 7.55
C LEU A 43 4.90 -2.24 9.06
N GLY A 44 6.16 -2.34 9.49
CA GLY A 44 6.57 -2.13 10.87
C GLY A 44 6.42 -0.67 11.31
N GLU A 45 6.78 0.28 10.45
CA GLU A 45 6.58 1.71 10.70
C GLU A 45 5.09 2.07 10.68
N ALA A 46 4.32 1.56 9.71
CA ALA A 46 2.86 1.72 9.68
C ALA A 46 2.17 1.21 10.97
N VAL A 47 2.65 0.09 11.54
CA VAL A 47 2.16 -0.41 12.83
C VAL A 47 2.47 0.57 13.97
N ARG A 48 3.64 1.19 13.98
CA ARG A 48 4.01 2.20 15.00
C ARG A 48 3.16 3.46 14.84
N ALA A 49 3.02 3.95 13.61
CA ALA A 49 2.19 5.11 13.30
C ALA A 49 0.72 4.87 13.68
N ALA A 50 0.17 3.69 13.37
CA ALA A 50 -1.20 3.32 13.77
C ALA A 50 -1.38 3.29 15.29
N ARG A 51 -0.38 2.75 16.01
CA ARG A 51 -0.38 2.78 17.48
C ARG A 51 -0.37 4.20 18.04
N GLN A 52 0.41 5.09 17.41
CA GLN A 52 0.47 6.49 17.79
C GLN A 52 -0.86 7.20 17.53
N PHE A 53 -1.44 7.01 16.35
CA PHE A 53 -2.75 7.55 15.98
C PHE A 53 -3.84 7.14 16.99
N GLU A 54 -3.94 5.85 17.32
CA GLU A 54 -4.92 5.39 18.32
C GLU A 54 -4.65 5.94 19.72
N ARG A 55 -3.38 6.20 20.09
CA ARG A 55 -3.02 6.78 21.39
C ARG A 55 -3.47 8.22 21.55
N VAL A 56 -3.41 9.03 20.49
CA VAL A 56 -3.74 10.47 20.53
C VAL A 56 -5.10 10.80 19.94
N ARG A 57 -5.91 9.78 19.67
CA ARG A 57 -7.26 9.94 19.11
C ARG A 57 -8.13 10.82 20.01
N GLY A 58 -8.73 11.86 19.44
CA GLY A 58 -9.51 12.88 20.14
C GLY A 58 -8.68 13.95 20.86
N LEU A 59 -7.35 13.94 20.71
CA LEU A 59 -6.44 14.97 21.23
C LEU A 59 -6.00 15.93 20.10
N PRO A 60 -5.45 17.12 20.42
CA PRO A 60 -4.96 18.06 19.43
C PRO A 60 -3.92 17.49 18.45
N GLU A 61 -3.20 16.44 18.84
CA GLU A 61 -2.17 15.77 18.04
C GLU A 61 -2.73 14.72 17.06
N GLU A 62 -4.06 14.50 17.00
CA GLU A 62 -4.67 13.48 16.14
C GLU A 62 -4.36 13.69 14.66
N ASP A 63 -4.49 14.92 14.16
CA ASP A 63 -4.28 15.22 12.73
C ASP A 63 -2.84 14.93 12.30
N GLU A 64 -1.85 15.33 13.11
CA GLU A 64 -0.43 15.03 12.84
C GLU A 64 -0.17 13.51 12.85
N ALA A 65 -0.72 12.78 13.82
CA ALA A 65 -0.56 11.33 13.89
C ALA A 65 -1.28 10.61 12.73
N LYS A 66 -2.39 11.15 12.25
CA LYS A 66 -3.13 10.63 11.11
C LYS A 66 -2.38 10.87 9.80
N ASP A 67 -1.78 12.04 9.61
CA ASP A 67 -0.97 12.36 8.44
C ASP A 67 0.24 11.43 8.36
N HIS A 68 0.96 11.24 9.47
CA HIS A 68 2.07 10.30 9.55
C HIS A 68 1.64 8.85 9.28
N LEU A 69 0.48 8.40 9.79
CA LEU A 69 -0.07 7.09 9.42
C LEU A 69 -0.36 7.00 7.91
N GLY A 70 -0.84 8.08 7.30
CA GLY A 70 -1.07 8.17 5.86
C GLY A 70 0.21 7.98 5.04
N GLU A 71 1.31 8.61 5.46
CA GLU A 71 2.64 8.48 4.85
C GLU A 71 3.13 7.03 4.86
N GLU A 72 3.11 6.37 6.01
CA GLU A 72 3.58 4.99 6.15
C GLU A 72 2.72 3.97 5.37
N LEU A 73 1.41 4.22 5.29
CA LEU A 73 0.51 3.42 4.44
C LEU A 73 0.79 3.65 2.94
N ALA A 74 1.16 4.86 2.54
CA ALA A 74 1.55 5.16 1.17
C ALA A 74 2.87 4.47 0.80
N ASP A 75 3.84 4.40 1.71
CA ASP A 75 5.09 3.68 1.51
C ASP A 75 4.86 2.16 1.37
N CYS A 76 3.97 1.58 2.18
CA CYS A 76 3.52 0.21 2.00
C CYS A 76 2.92 -0.02 0.61
N LEU A 77 2.04 0.88 0.16
CA LEU A 77 1.41 0.80 -1.16
C LEU A 77 2.45 0.88 -2.28
N ALA A 78 3.43 1.78 -2.18
CA ALA A 78 4.51 1.93 -3.13
C ALA A 78 5.27 0.61 -3.33
N TYR A 79 5.65 -0.08 -2.24
CA TYR A 79 6.32 -1.38 -2.36
C TYR A 79 5.41 -2.46 -2.94
N VAL A 80 4.11 -2.50 -2.60
CA VAL A 80 3.18 -3.47 -3.23
C VAL A 80 3.10 -3.26 -4.74
N LEU A 81 3.05 -2.01 -5.21
CA LEU A 81 3.03 -1.66 -6.63
C LEU A 81 4.34 -2.07 -7.32
N LYS A 82 5.49 -1.78 -6.70
CA LYS A 82 6.82 -2.19 -7.18
C LYS A 82 6.96 -3.70 -7.29
N LEU A 83 6.57 -4.43 -6.25
CA LEU A 83 6.61 -5.90 -6.24
C LEU A 83 5.72 -6.50 -7.33
N ALA A 84 4.53 -5.95 -7.55
CA ALA A 84 3.67 -6.36 -8.66
C ALA A 84 4.33 -6.11 -10.02
N ASN A 85 4.99 -4.95 -10.21
CA ASN A 85 5.75 -4.67 -11.42
C ASN A 85 6.89 -5.66 -11.64
N TYR A 86 7.69 -5.95 -10.60
CA TYR A 86 8.83 -6.86 -10.69
C TYR A 86 8.41 -8.29 -11.03
N ALA A 87 7.22 -8.70 -10.58
CA ALA A 87 6.63 -10.00 -10.87
C ALA A 87 5.82 -10.03 -12.19
N GLY A 88 5.68 -8.90 -12.91
CA GLY A 88 4.87 -8.83 -14.14
C GLY A 88 3.36 -8.96 -13.91
N VAL A 89 2.87 -8.59 -12.73
CA VAL A 89 1.47 -8.72 -12.33
C VAL A 89 0.69 -7.43 -12.63
N ASP A 90 -0.42 -7.55 -13.36
CA ASP A 90 -1.45 -6.49 -13.43
C ASP A 90 -2.23 -6.49 -12.10
N LEU A 91 -1.81 -5.63 -11.18
CA LEU A 91 -2.36 -5.61 -9.82
C LEU A 91 -3.83 -5.18 -9.83
N GLN A 92 -4.22 -4.28 -10.73
CA GLN A 92 -5.60 -3.83 -10.85
C GLN A 92 -6.53 -4.97 -11.26
N ALA A 93 -6.13 -5.76 -12.27
CA ALA A 93 -6.90 -6.92 -12.71
C ALA A 93 -7.01 -7.97 -11.60
N CYS A 94 -5.90 -8.26 -10.90
CA CYS A 94 -5.86 -9.17 -9.77
C CYS A 94 -6.77 -8.71 -8.63
N TYR A 95 -6.69 -7.43 -8.23
CA TYR A 95 -7.52 -6.84 -7.19
C TYR A 95 -9.01 -6.90 -7.56
N THR A 96 -9.37 -6.47 -8.76
CA THR A 96 -10.76 -6.49 -9.25
C THR A 96 -11.32 -7.91 -9.26
N LYS A 97 -10.56 -8.89 -9.76
CA LYS A 97 -10.95 -10.31 -9.75
C LYS A 97 -11.16 -10.81 -8.32
N LYS A 98 -10.25 -10.48 -7.40
CA LYS A 98 -10.30 -10.91 -6.00
C LYS A 98 -11.49 -10.29 -5.25
N MET A 99 -11.76 -9.01 -5.46
CA MET A 99 -12.88 -8.33 -4.81
C MET A 99 -14.24 -8.85 -5.29
N LYS A 100 -14.39 -9.14 -6.60
CA LYS A 100 -15.60 -9.81 -7.12
C LYS A 100 -15.87 -11.13 -6.39
N GLN A 101 -14.84 -11.97 -6.24
CA GLN A 101 -14.95 -13.21 -5.49
C GLN A 101 -15.28 -12.98 -4.01
N ASN A 102 -14.75 -11.92 -3.39
CA ASN A 102 -15.03 -11.61 -1.98
C ASN A 102 -16.48 -11.14 -1.77
N LEU A 103 -17.08 -10.44 -2.72
CA LEU A 103 -18.50 -10.04 -2.66
C LEU A 103 -19.45 -11.24 -2.72
N GLU A 104 -19.04 -12.31 -3.40
CA GLU A 104 -19.79 -13.56 -3.50
C GLU A 104 -19.61 -14.47 -2.26
N ARG A 105 -18.69 -14.12 -1.34
CA ARG A 105 -18.46 -14.88 -0.11
C ARG A 105 -19.49 -14.52 0.96
N THR A 106 -20.27 -15.50 1.39
CA THR A 106 -20.94 -15.46 2.69
C THR A 106 -19.94 -15.75 3.81
N TRP A 107 -19.64 -14.73 4.60
CA TRP A 107 -18.85 -14.89 5.82
C TRP A 107 -19.77 -15.44 6.91
N ARG A 108 -19.49 -16.65 7.40
CA ARG A 108 -20.13 -17.14 8.62
C ARG A 108 -19.63 -16.23 9.75
N LYS A 109 -20.54 -15.53 10.43
CA LYS A 109 -20.18 -14.80 11.65
C LYS A 109 -19.51 -15.81 12.58
N ALA A 110 -18.29 -15.50 13.04
CA ALA A 110 -17.74 -16.19 14.19
C ALA A 110 -18.76 -16.05 15.31
N ASP A 111 -19.32 -17.17 15.73
CA ASP A 111 -20.02 -17.29 16.99
C ASP A 111 -19.07 -16.76 18.07
N GLY A 112 -19.52 -15.75 18.80
CA GLY A 112 -18.77 -15.06 19.84
C GLY A 112 -18.55 -15.93 21.06
N SER A 113 -17.83 -17.04 20.91
CA SER A 113 -17.39 -17.90 21.98
C SER A 113 -15.89 -18.13 21.87
N THR A 114 -15.11 -17.22 22.43
CA THR A 114 -14.01 -17.53 23.35
C THR A 114 -13.76 -16.32 24.23
#